data_AF-A0A075KH82-F1
#
_entry.id   AF-A0A075KH82-F1
#
_cell.length_a   1.000
_cell.length_b   1.000
_cell.length_c   1.000
_cell.angle_alpha   90.00
_cell.angle_beta   90.00
_cell.angle_gamma   90.00
#
_symmetry.space_group_name_H-M   'P 1'
#
loop_
_entity.id
_entity.type
_entity.pdbx_description
1 polymer ?
#
loop_
_entity_poly.entity_id
_entity_poly.type
_entity_poly.pdbx_seq_one_letter_code
_entity_poly.pdbx_strand_id
1 'polypeptide(L)'
;MFFLFGWGKITKKVVGPMFEKTCGYCNRTQTWQLCKNRTWFTLFFIPVIPYNTRYSISCPNCGSYIEISDEQFNSMKADLDPTGKTSNADVVDSIKYAGKNAVQINYLKQMEEFNNKK
;
A
#
# COMPACT_ATOMS: atom_id res chain seq x y z
N MET A 1 29.86 23.68 -22.67
CA MET A 1 29.70 22.61 -21.65
C MET A 1 28.25 22.65 -21.17
N PHE A 2 27.41 21.75 -21.66
CA PHE A 2 25.99 21.71 -21.28
C PHE A 2 25.84 20.81 -20.06
N PHE A 3 25.56 21.41 -18.90
CA PHE A 3 25.11 20.67 -17.73
C PHE A 3 23.59 20.52 -17.81
N LEU A 4 23.12 19.37 -18.32
CA LEU A 4 21.70 19.02 -18.35
C LEU A 4 21.30 18.43 -16.99
N PHE A 5 21.25 19.29 -15.97
CA PHE A 5 20.64 18.94 -14.69
C PHE A 5 19.13 19.20 -14.75
N GLY A 6 18.33 18.16 -14.50
CA GLY A 6 16.89 18.29 -14.32
C GLY A 6 16.54 18.10 -12.84
N TRP A 7 15.74 19.00 -12.28
CA TRP A 7 15.26 18.88 -10.90
C TRP A 7 13.76 18.56 -10.91
N GLY A 8 13.30 17.78 -9.93
CA GLY A 8 11.88 17.76 -9.57
C GLY A 8 11.01 16.61 -10.11
N LYS A 9 11.58 15.45 -10.50
CA LYS A 9 10.71 14.29 -10.78
C LYS A 9 10.11 13.77 -9.47
N ILE A 10 8.80 13.88 -9.30
CA ILE A 10 8.08 13.39 -8.12
C ILE A 10 7.37 12.08 -8.46
N THR A 11 7.65 11.03 -7.70
CA THR A 11 6.92 9.75 -7.77
C THR A 11 6.04 9.59 -6.54
N LYS A 12 4.73 9.39 -6.73
CA LYS A 12 3.77 9.10 -5.66
C LYS A 12 3.51 7.60 -5.59
N LYS A 13 3.60 7.01 -4.39
CA LYS A 13 3.30 5.60 -4.14
C LYS A 13 2.25 5.50 -3.03
N VAL A 14 1.13 4.85 -3.32
CA VAL A 14 0.14 4.48 -2.30
C VAL A 14 0.66 3.27 -1.53
N VAL A 15 0.67 3.35 -0.21
CA VAL A 15 1.15 2.31 0.71
C VAL A 15 0.00 1.40 1.11
N GLY A 16 -1.15 1.97 1.47
CA GLY A 16 -2.33 1.20 1.85
C GLY A 16 -3.48 2.06 2.39
N PRO A 17 -4.67 1.45 2.57
CA PRO A 17 -5.80 2.05 3.28
C PRO A 17 -5.50 2.12 4.77
N MET A 18 -5.93 3.17 5.47
CA MET A 18 -5.49 3.43 6.84
C MET A 18 -6.64 3.58 7.84
N PHE A 19 -7.49 4.59 7.68
CA PHE A 19 -8.65 4.80 8.54
C PHE A 19 -9.82 5.35 7.74
N GLU A 20 -11.03 5.08 8.21
CA GLU A 20 -12.24 5.67 7.67
C GLU A 20 -12.51 7.00 8.37
N LYS A 21 -12.58 8.09 7.60
CA LYS A 21 -12.87 9.42 8.14
C LYS A 21 -13.61 10.25 7.11
N THR A 22 -14.57 11.04 7.58
CA THR A 22 -15.23 12.06 6.77
C THR A 22 -14.24 13.14 6.35
N CYS A 23 -14.11 13.35 5.04
CA CYS A 23 -13.24 14.38 4.49
C CYS A 23 -13.84 15.77 4.71
N GLY A 24 -13.06 16.70 5.29
CA GLY A 24 -13.51 18.09 5.50
C GLY A 24 -13.70 18.92 4.23
N TYR A 25 -13.20 18.44 3.08
CA TYR A 25 -13.33 19.13 1.80
C TYR A 25 -14.52 18.62 0.98
N CYS A 26 -14.67 17.31 0.80
CA CYS A 26 -15.75 16.72 -0.01
C CYS A 26 -16.92 16.17 0.81
N ASN A 27 -16.82 16.19 2.14
CA ASN A 27 -17.81 15.71 3.10
C ASN A 27 -18.27 14.27 2.88
N ARG A 28 -17.39 13.43 2.33
CA ARG A 28 -17.62 11.99 2.14
C ARG A 28 -16.82 11.19 3.15
N THR A 29 -17.45 10.17 3.71
CA THR A 29 -16.81 9.17 4.57
C THR A 29 -16.18 8.10 3.69
N GLN A 30 -14.86 8.02 3.73
CA GLN A 30 -14.08 7.08 2.92
C GLN A 30 -12.84 6.63 3.68
N THR A 31 -12.27 5.50 3.27
CA THR A 31 -10.99 5.02 3.77
C THR A 31 -9.86 5.86 3.18
N TRP A 32 -9.20 6.65 4.03
CA TRP A 32 -8.06 7.46 3.65
C TRP A 32 -6.86 6.58 3.33
N GLN A 33 -6.05 7.01 2.36
CA GLN A 33 -4.93 6.24 1.85
C GLN A 33 -3.62 6.87 2.28
N LEU A 34 -2.71 6.05 2.79
CA LEU A 34 -1.37 6.44 3.14
C LEU A 34 -0.50 6.49 1.88
N CYS A 35 0.15 7.63 1.62
CA CYS A 35 0.91 7.91 0.41
C CYS A 35 2.35 8.34 0.74
N LYS A 36 3.30 7.85 -0.07
CA LYS A 36 4.72 8.19 -0.02
C LYS A 36 5.14 8.87 -1.32
N ASN A 37 5.58 10.12 -1.22
CA ASN A 37 6.05 10.90 -2.36
C ASN A 37 7.57 11.00 -2.28
N ARG A 38 8.27 10.61 -3.36
CA ARG A 38 9.72 10.74 -3.46
C ARG A 38 10.07 11.70 -4.58
N THR A 39 10.90 12.67 -4.27
CA THR A 39 11.45 13.62 -5.23
C THR A 39 12.85 13.15 -5.63
N TRP A 40 13.03 12.97 -6.92
CA TRP A 40 14.24 12.45 -7.54
C TRP A 40 15.01 13.57 -8.22
N PHE A 41 16.32 13.53 -8.03
CA PHE A 41 17.27 14.27 -8.83
C PHE A 41 17.42 13.56 -10.17
N THR A 42 17.30 14.31 -11.26
CA THR A 42 17.42 13.75 -12.61
C THR A 42 18.69 14.25 -13.29
N LEU A 43 19.48 13.32 -13.82
CA LEU A 43 20.67 13.60 -14.60
C LEU A 43 20.43 13.10 -16.02
N PHE A 44 20.54 13.96 -17.02
CA PHE A 44 20.19 13.62 -18.42
C PHE A 44 18.79 13.00 -18.54
N PHE A 45 17.80 13.56 -17.84
CA PHE A 45 16.41 13.07 -17.79
C PHE A 45 16.20 11.71 -17.11
N ILE A 46 17.26 11.08 -16.59
CA ILE A 46 17.19 9.83 -15.84
C ILE A 46 17.12 10.15 -14.34
N PRO A 47 16.07 9.75 -13.60
CA PRO A 47 16.03 9.87 -12.14
C PRO A 47 17.04 8.93 -11.51
N VAL A 48 18.09 9.48 -10.90
CA VAL A 48 19.19 8.70 -10.34
C VAL A 48 19.11 8.60 -8.82
N ILE A 49 18.92 9.71 -8.11
CA ILE A 49 18.99 9.73 -6.65
C ILE A 49 17.73 10.40 -6.07
N PRO A 50 16.97 9.72 -5.19
CA PRO A 50 15.89 10.36 -4.44
C PRO A 50 16.50 11.20 -3.31
N TYR A 51 16.23 12.50 -3.28
CA TYR A 51 16.81 13.42 -2.28
C TYR A 51 15.78 13.92 -1.26
N ASN A 52 14.48 13.81 -1.55
CA ASN A 52 13.43 14.23 -0.63
C ASN A 52 12.32 13.19 -0.60
N THR A 53 11.89 12.82 0.59
CA THR A 53 10.75 11.92 0.81
C THR A 53 9.73 12.65 1.67
N ARG A 54 8.48 12.68 1.21
CA ARG A 54 7.34 13.24 1.93
C ARG A 54 6.29 12.18 2.12
N TYR A 55 5.64 12.22 3.28
CA TYR A 55 4.57 11.30 3.62
C TYR A 55 3.28 12.09 3.75
N SER A 56 2.21 11.53 3.22
CA SER A 56 0.92 12.19 3.23
C SER A 56 -0.21 11.20 3.30
N ILE A 57 -1.33 11.60 3.87
CA ILE A 57 -2.57 10.84 3.87
C ILE A 57 -3.51 11.53 2.88
N SER A 58 -3.99 10.83 1.86
CA SER A 58 -4.80 11.39 0.79
C SER A 58 -6.24 10.83 0.79
N CYS A 59 -7.20 11.70 0.51
CA CYS A 59 -8.59 11.32 0.27
C CYS A 59 -8.73 10.75 -1.15
N PRO A 60 -9.27 9.53 -1.32
CA PRO A 60 -9.36 8.91 -2.65
C PRO A 60 -10.37 9.59 -3.59
N ASN A 61 -11.33 10.36 -3.06
CA ASN A 61 -12.34 11.04 -3.87
C ASN A 61 -11.91 12.42 -4.39
N CYS A 62 -11.40 13.30 -3.53
CA CYS A 62 -11.05 14.67 -3.92
C CYS A 62 -9.55 14.95 -4.00
N GLY A 63 -8.70 14.02 -3.57
CA GLY A 63 -7.25 14.20 -3.58
C GLY A 63 -6.71 15.15 -2.50
N SER A 64 -7.55 15.64 -1.57
CA SER A 64 -7.08 16.40 -0.41
C SER A 64 -6.05 15.58 0.35
N TYR A 65 -4.96 16.19 0.78
CA TYR A 65 -3.90 15.49 1.49
C TYR A 65 -3.51 16.20 2.78
N ILE A 66 -2.98 15.42 3.72
CA ILE A 66 -2.42 15.90 4.98
C ILE A 66 -1.00 15.37 5.05
N GLU A 67 -0.01 16.26 5.15
CA GLU A 67 1.39 15.84 5.33
C GLU A 67 1.62 15.35 6.76
N ILE A 68 2.40 14.28 6.89
CA ILE A 68 2.76 13.67 8.18
C ILE A 68 4.27 13.49 8.29
N SER A 69 4.78 13.42 9.52
CA SER A 69 6.20 13.14 9.76
C SER A 69 6.54 11.67 9.49
N ASP A 70 7.84 11.39 9.30
CA ASP A 70 8.34 10.02 9.06
C ASP A 70 8.05 9.09 10.26
N GLU A 71 8.13 9.61 11.48
CA GLU A 71 7.79 8.87 12.71
C GLU A 71 6.33 8.42 12.70
N GLN A 72 5.41 9.37 12.45
CA GLN A 72 3.97 9.08 12.35
C GLN A 72 3.70 8.08 11.23
N PHE A 73 4.31 8.27 10.07
CA PHE A 73 4.19 7.34 8.94
C PHE A 73 4.64 5.93 9.30
N ASN A 74 5.75 5.77 10.02
CA ASN A 74 6.27 4.45 10.39
C ASN A 74 5.39 3.74 11.43
N SER A 75 4.88 4.45 12.43
CA SER A 75 3.89 3.90 13.38
C SER A 75 2.64 3.44 12.65
N MET A 76 2.08 4.33 11.82
CA MET A 76 0.87 4.03 11.05
C MET A 76 1.10 2.86 10.09
N LYS A 77 2.26 2.79 9.43
CA LYS A 77 2.62 1.69 8.55
C LYS A 77 2.75 0.36 9.30
N ALA A 78 3.23 0.37 10.55
CA ALA A 78 3.27 -0.83 11.38
C ALA A 78 1.85 -1.37 11.65
N ASP A 79 0.89 -0.47 11.86
CA ASP A 79 -0.52 -0.83 12.06
C ASP A 79 -1.20 -1.31 10.75
N LEU A 80 -0.62 -1.02 9.58
CA LEU A 80 -1.11 -1.49 8.28
C LEU A 80 -0.79 -2.96 7.97
N ASP A 81 0.02 -3.63 8.78
CA ASP A 81 0.18 -5.09 8.72
C ASP A 81 -0.88 -5.73 9.62
N PRO A 82 -2.07 -6.03 9.04
CA PRO A 82 -2.28 -7.42 8.66
C PRO A 82 -3.14 -7.63 7.39
N THR A 83 -3.16 -6.74 6.38
CA THR A 83 -3.88 -7.07 5.11
C THR A 83 -3.46 -6.27 3.88
N GLY A 84 -2.17 -5.97 3.73
CA GLY A 84 -1.60 -5.46 2.47
C GLY A 84 -1.09 -6.58 1.53
N LYS A 85 -0.99 -7.81 2.05
CA LYS A 85 -0.96 -9.04 1.27
C LYS A 85 -2.27 -9.77 1.51
N THR A 86 -3.35 -9.30 0.89
CA THR A 86 -4.15 -10.30 0.20
C THR A 86 -3.31 -10.68 -1.01
N SER A 87 -2.43 -11.69 -0.85
CA SER A 87 -2.19 -12.50 -2.03
C SER A 87 -3.58 -13.03 -2.44
N ASN A 88 -3.91 -13.10 -3.73
CA ASN A 88 -5.17 -13.69 -4.15
C ASN A 88 -5.41 -15.05 -3.47
N ALA A 89 -4.34 -15.77 -3.09
CA ALA A 89 -4.39 -17.01 -2.33
C ALA A 89 -4.99 -16.85 -0.90
N ASP A 90 -4.63 -15.83 -0.12
CA ASP A 90 -5.11 -15.70 1.27
C ASP A 90 -6.61 -15.33 1.34
N VAL A 91 -7.10 -14.55 0.37
CA VAL A 91 -8.55 -14.27 0.23
C VAL A 91 -9.30 -15.45 -0.38
N VAL A 92 -8.70 -16.19 -1.33
CA VAL A 92 -9.32 -17.39 -1.88
C VAL A 92 -9.45 -18.48 -0.82
N ASP A 93 -8.44 -18.69 0.03
CA ASP A 93 -8.47 -19.71 1.07
C ASP A 93 -9.49 -19.40 2.17
N SER A 94 -9.56 -18.15 2.61
CA SER A 94 -10.58 -17.74 3.60
C SER A 94 -12.01 -17.90 3.08
N ILE A 95 -12.26 -17.71 1.78
CA ILE A 95 -13.55 -17.98 1.14
C ILE A 95 -13.78 -19.49 0.94
N LYS A 96 -12.76 -20.26 0.52
CA LYS A 96 -12.84 -21.69 0.20
C LYS A 96 -13.12 -22.56 1.42
N TYR A 97 -12.57 -22.16 2.57
CA TYR A 97 -12.72 -22.87 3.83
C TYR A 97 -13.76 -22.24 4.78
N ALA A 98 -14.45 -21.18 4.36
CA ALA A 98 -15.51 -20.55 5.13
C ALA A 98 -16.60 -21.59 5.52
N GLY A 99 -16.90 -21.68 6.82
CA GLY A 99 -17.94 -22.59 7.34
C GLY A 99 -17.55 -24.06 7.47
N LYS A 100 -16.30 -24.44 7.18
CA LYS A 100 -15.82 -25.83 7.38
C LYS A 100 -15.23 -26.03 8.77
N ASN A 101 -15.38 -27.23 9.33
CA ASN A 101 -14.75 -27.59 10.60
C ASN A 101 -13.24 -27.83 10.39
N ALA A 102 -12.43 -27.59 11.44
CA ALA A 102 -10.97 -27.73 11.43
C ALA A 102 -10.47 -29.06 10.83
N VAL A 103 -11.16 -30.18 11.11
CA VAL A 103 -10.79 -31.50 10.57
C VAL A 103 -10.95 -31.53 9.05
N GLN A 104 -12.05 -30.97 8.52
CA GLN A 104 -12.31 -30.92 7.09
C GLN A 104 -11.32 -30.03 6.36
N ILE A 105 -10.93 -28.91 6.99
CA ILE A 105 -9.92 -28.00 6.45
C ILE A 105 -8.57 -28.73 6.32
N ASN A 106 -8.14 -29.45 7.37
CA ASN A 106 -6.87 -30.17 7.35
C ASN A 106 -6.85 -31.29 6.31
N TYR A 107 -7.96 -32.01 6.17
CA TYR A 107 -8.10 -33.04 5.15
C TYR A 107 -7.97 -32.48 3.73
N LEU A 108 -8.68 -31.37 3.45
CA LEU A 108 -8.61 -30.71 2.14
C LEU A 108 -7.21 -30.19 1.82
N LYS A 109 -6.52 -29.61 2.81
CA LYS A 109 -5.13 -29.16 2.66
C LYS A 109 -4.17 -30.31 2.36
N GLN A 110 -4.31 -31.44 3.05
CA GLN A 110 -3.49 -32.63 2.79
C GLN A 110 -3.71 -33.19 1.38
N MET A 111 -4.95 -33.14 0.86
CA MET A 111 -5.25 -33.55 -0.51
C MET A 111 -4.62 -32.64 -1.56
N GLU A 112 -4.62 -31.32 -1.33
CA GLU A 112 -3.96 -30.35 -2.21
C GLU A 112 -2.46 -30.58 -2.27
N GLU A 113 -1.82 -30.82 -1.12
CA GLU A 113 -0.40 -31.14 -1.05
C GLU A 113 -0.04 -32.43 -1.79
N PHE A 114 -0.91 -33.44 -1.71
CA PHE A 114 -0.70 -34.70 -2.42
C PHE A 114 -0.84 -34.53 -3.94
N ASN A 115 -1.85 -33.79 -4.39
CA ASN A 115 -2.07 -33.52 -5.81
C ASN A 115 -0.95 -32.66 -6.42
N ASN A 116 -0.39 -31.71 -5.67
CA ASN A 116 0.72 -30.88 -6.13
C ASN A 116 2.07 -31.60 -6.18
N LYS A 117 2.21 -32.75 -5.50
CA LYS A 117 3.42 -33.59 -5.50
C LYS A 117 3.43 -34.66 -6.60
N LYS A 118 2.34 -34.78 -7.36
CA LYS A 118 2.19 -35.72 -8.47
C LYS A 118 2.44 -35.03 -9.80
#